data_AF-A0A016VZS1-F1
#
_entry.id   AF-A0A016VZS1-F1
#
_cell.length_a   1.000
_cell.length_b   1.000
_cell.length_c   1.000
_cell.angle_alpha   90.00
_cell.angle_beta   90.00
_cell.angle_gamma   90.00
#
_symmetry.space_group_name_H-M   'P 1'
#
loop_
_entity.id
_entity.type
_entity.pdbx_description
1 polymer ?
#
loop_
_entity_poly.entity_id
_entity_poly.type
_entity_poly.pdbx_seq_one_letter_code
_entity_poly.pdbx_strand_id
1 'polypeptide(L)' 'MGEFFRISEQTMCSVGVDIGTTTIKVCVVQGTKILTESQVRHNANVDGRLGVQDARKIITEAEALLRVRTALKPL' A
#
# COMPACT_ATOMS: atom_id res chain seq x y z
N MET A 1 28.71 -32.07 -12.36
CA MET A 1 27.62 -31.80 -11.39
C MET A 1 27.06 -30.45 -11.75
N GLY A 2 25.83 -30.38 -12.27
CA GLY A 2 25.22 -29.11 -12.67
C GLY A 2 24.62 -28.40 -11.46
N GLU A 3 24.90 -27.11 -11.32
CA GLU A 3 24.21 -26.24 -10.36
C GLU A 3 22.74 -26.15 -10.76
N PHE A 4 21.86 -26.70 -9.92
CA PHE A 4 20.43 -26.47 -10.03
C PHE A 4 20.13 -25.04 -9.60
N PHE A 5 19.94 -24.14 -10.57
CA PHE A 5 19.29 -22.87 -10.31
C PHE A 5 17.84 -23.16 -9.90
N ARG A 6 17.53 -23.02 -8.61
CA ARG A 6 16.14 -22.87 -8.17
C ARG A 6 15.64 -21.56 -8.76
N ILE A 7 14.84 -21.64 -9.81
CA ILE A 7 13.90 -20.58 -10.13
C ILE A 7 13.03 -20.47 -8.88
N SER A 8 13.22 -19.43 -8.07
CA SER A 8 12.36 -19.21 -6.91
C SER A 8 10.93 -19.16 -7.45
N GLU A 9 10.04 -20.00 -6.92
CA GLU A 9 8.62 -19.86 -7.19
C GLU A 9 8.26 -18.40 -6.87
N GLN A 10 7.82 -17.65 -7.89
CA GLN A 10 7.26 -16.33 -7.68
C GLN A 10 6.01 -16.54 -6.84
N THR A 11 6.17 -16.38 -5.53
CA THR A 11 5.07 -16.48 -4.58
C THR A 11 4.16 -15.28 -4.84
N MET A 12 2.93 -15.55 -5.27
CA MET A 12 1.98 -14.50 -5.63
C MET A 12 1.81 -13.54 -4.45
N CYS A 13 2.07 -12.26 -4.71
CA CYS A 13 1.80 -11.18 -3.78
C CYS A 13 0.55 -10.43 -4.27
N SER A 14 -0.23 -9.91 -3.33
CA SER A 14 -1.35 -9.00 -3.61
C SER A 14 -1.08 -7.65 -2.95
N VAL A 15 -1.63 -6.60 -3.51
CA VAL A 15 -1.61 -5.26 -2.91
C VAL A 15 -3.01 -4.92 -2.46
N GLY A 16 -3.15 -4.58 -1.18
CA GLY A 16 -4.38 -4.06 -0.61
C GLY A 16 -4.30 -2.54 -0.51
N VAL A 17 -5.37 -1.85 -0.92
CA VAL A 17 -5.55 -0.41 -0.73
C VAL A 17 -6.85 -0.19 0.03
N ASP A 18 -6.73 0.33 1.24
CA ASP A 18 -7.86 0.65 2.12
C ASP A 18 -8.01 2.18 2.21
N ILE A 19 -9.13 2.67 1.69
CA ILE A 19 -9.49 4.10 1.68
C ILE A 19 -10.50 4.33 2.81
N GLY A 20 -9.99 4.56 4.02
CA GLY A 20 -10.80 4.92 5.17
C GLY A 20 -11.25 6.38 5.16
N THR A 21 -12.11 6.75 6.11
CA THR A 21 -12.64 8.13 6.20
C THR A 21 -11.58 9.17 6.55
N THR A 22 -10.52 8.77 7.26
CA THR A 22 -9.46 9.69 7.75
C THR A 22 -8.06 9.21 7.42
N THR A 23 -7.92 8.00 6.89
CA THR A 23 -6.63 7.34 6.70
C THR A 23 -6.70 6.47 5.46
N ILE A 24 -5.66 6.56 4.65
CA ILE A 24 -5.40 5.66 3.53
C ILE A 24 -4.29 4.72 3.97
N LYS A 25 -4.49 3.41 3.81
CA LYS A 25 -3.49 2.38 4.06
C LYS A 25 -3.24 1.57 2.79
N VAL A 26 -1.98 1.28 2.52
CA VAL A 26 -1.54 0.38 1.45
C VAL A 26 -0.70 -0.72 2.08
N CYS A 27 -0.95 -1.98 1.71
CA CYS A 27 -0.17 -3.12 2.17
C CYS A 27 0.16 -4.08 1.03
N VAL A 28 1.32 -4.74 1.12
CA VAL A 28 1.66 -5.89 0.28
C VAL A 28 1.48 -7.14 1.13
N VAL A 29 0.71 -8.10 0.63
CA VAL A 29 0.39 -9.35 1.31
C VAL A 29 0.83 -10.56 0.50
N GLN A 30 1.20 -11.62 1.19
CA GLN A 30 1.53 -12.92 0.64
C GLN A 30 0.78 -13.98 1.46
N GLY A 31 -0.26 -14.58 0.87
CA GLY A 31 -1.23 -15.37 1.63
C GLY A 31 -1.88 -14.54 2.74
N THR A 32 -1.70 -14.95 4.00
CA THR A 32 -2.23 -14.24 5.19
C THR A 32 -1.21 -13.30 5.84
N LYS A 33 0.02 -13.22 5.30
CA LYS A 33 1.10 -12.42 5.88
C LYS A 33 1.18 -11.04 5.24
N ILE A 34 1.23 -9.99 6.05
CA ILE A 34 1.60 -8.64 5.61
C ILE A 34 3.12 -8.58 5.51
N LEU A 35 3.64 -8.28 4.31
CA LEU A 35 5.06 -8.11 4.04
C LEU A 35 5.53 -6.69 4.35
N THR A 36 4.71 -5.71 3.96
CA THR A 36 4.94 -4.29 4.26
C THR A 36 3.62 -3.55 4.24
N GLU A 37 3.56 -2.45 4.98
CA GLU A 37 2.44 -1.52 4.97
C GLU A 37 2.93 -0.08 5.10
N SER A 38 2.11 0.85 4.60
CA SER A 38 2.30 2.28 4.77
C SER A 38 0.94 2.96 4.83
N GLN A 39 0.86 4.08 5.52
CA GLN A 39 -0.39 4.80 5.69
C GLN A 39 -0.16 6.30 5.78
N VAL A 40 -1.17 7.05 5.38
CA VAL A 40 -1.20 8.51 5.47
C VAL A 40 -2.57 8.98 5.92
N ARG A 41 -2.60 10.01 6.77
CA ARG A 41 -3.84 10.63 7.20
C ARG A 41 -4.28 11.69 6.20
N HIS A 42 -5.58 11.79 5.98
CA HIS A 42 -6.19 12.88 5.24
C HIS A 42 -7.35 13.49 6.03
N ASN A 43 -7.79 14.66 5.58
CA ASN A 43 -8.91 15.33 6.21
C ASN A 43 -10.23 14.72 5.73
N ALA A 44 -11.14 14.46 6.67
CA ALA A 44 -12.49 13.97 6.38
C ALA A 44 -13.48 15.10 6.02
N ASN A 45 -13.10 16.35 6.29
CA ASN A 45 -13.93 17.53 6.11
C ASN A 45 -13.15 18.62 5.37
N VAL A 46 -13.52 18.95 4.15
CA VAL A 46 -12.88 20.05 3.39
C VAL A 46 -13.76 21.30 3.40
N ASP A 47 -13.12 22.47 3.37
CA ASP A 47 -13.78 23.78 3.32
C ASP A 47 -14.84 23.98 4.44
N GLY A 48 -14.61 23.39 5.61
CA GLY A 48 -15.53 23.47 6.75
C GLY A 48 -16.83 22.66 6.57
N ARG A 49 -16.94 21.84 5.52
CA ARG A 49 -18.12 21.02 5.23
C ARG A 49 -17.96 19.62 5.82
N LEU A 50 -18.86 19.26 6.73
CA LEU A 50 -18.87 17.95 7.37
C LEU A 50 -19.15 16.84 6.35
N GLY A 51 -18.31 15.79 6.35
CA GLY A 51 -18.48 14.61 5.49
C GLY A 51 -18.13 14.82 4.02
N VAL A 52 -17.63 16.00 3.64
CA VAL A 52 -17.13 16.26 2.29
C VAL A 52 -15.62 16.03 2.27
N GLN A 53 -15.18 15.17 1.36
CA GLN A 53 -13.78 14.79 1.23
C GLN A 53 -13.21 15.21 -0.12
N ASP A 54 -11.91 15.51 -0.14
CA ASP A 54 -11.17 15.78 -1.37
C ASP A 54 -10.69 14.47 -2.00
N ALA A 55 -11.50 13.94 -2.93
CA ALA A 55 -11.20 12.72 -3.65
C ALA A 55 -9.88 12.80 -4.46
N ARG A 56 -9.53 13.97 -5.01
CA ARG A 56 -8.28 14.12 -5.79
C ARG A 56 -7.08 14.00 -4.88
N LYS A 57 -7.12 14.64 -3.71
CA LYS A 57 -6.07 14.49 -2.71
C LYS A 57 -5.96 13.04 -2.24
N ILE A 58 -7.09 12.38 -1.93
CA ILE A 58 -7.10 10.97 -1.53
C ILE A 58 -6.43 10.07 -2.57
N ILE A 59 -6.79 10.20 -3.85
CA ILE A 59 -6.18 9.41 -4.93
C ILE A 59 -4.68 9.70 -5.06
N THR A 60 -4.29 10.97 -4.98
CA THR A 60 -2.87 11.39 -5.08
C THR A 60 -2.03 10.77 -3.97
N GLU A 61 -2.54 10.77 -2.73
CA GLU A 61 -1.88 10.18 -1.58
C GLU A 61 -1.79 8.64 -1.69
N ALA A 62 -2.84 7.99 -2.18
CA ALA A 62 -2.82 6.54 -2.43
C ALA A 62 -1.77 6.16 -3.51
N GLU A 63 -1.70 6.91 -4.61
CA GLU A 63 -0.66 6.74 -5.62
C GLU A 63 0.75 6.94 -5.05
N ALA A 64 0.93 7.95 -4.19
CA ALA A 64 2.21 8.21 -3.56
C ALA A 64 2.65 7.01 -2.70
N LEU A 65 1.75 6.46 -1.89
CA LEU A 65 2.01 5.25 -1.09
C LEU A 65 2.37 4.04 -1.96
N LEU A 66 1.70 3.84 -3.09
CA LEU A 66 2.00 2.77 -4.05
C LEU A 66 3.37 2.95 -4.73
N ARG A 67 3.82 4.20 -4.92
CA ARG A 67 5.12 4.52 -5.52
C ARG A 67 6.28 4.44 -4.53
N VAL A 68 6.02 4.41 -3.22
CA VAL A 68 7.09 4.22 -2.23
C VAL A 68 7.76 2.89 -2.53
N ARG A 69 8.97 2.97 -3.09
CA ARG A 69 9.93 1.86 -3.08
C ARG A 69 10.19 1.62 -1.60
N THR A 70 9.44 0.71 -0.99
CA THR A 70 9.91 0.06 0.21
C THR A 70 11.26 -0.51 -0.17
N ALA A 71 12.33 0.11 0.33
CA ALA A 71 13.62 -0.53 0.40
C ALA A 71 13.33 -1.82 1.16
N LEU A 72 13.12 -2.90 0.41
CA LEU A 72 13.04 -4.25 0.94
C LEU A 72 14.40 -4.42 1.60
N LYS A 73 14.50 -4.16 2.91
CA LYS A 73 15.63 -4.66 3.67
C LYS A 73 15.51 -6.18 3.55
N PRO A 74 16.50 -6.84 2.94
CA PRO A 74 16.50 -8.29 2.94
C PRO A 74 16.46 -8.76 4.39
N LEU A 75 15.65 -9.79 4.65
CA LEU A 75 15.62 -10.50 5.93
C LEU A 75 17.00 -11.12 6.21
#